data_AF-A0A6N9AUS5-F1
#
_entry.id   AF-A0A6N9AUS5-F1
#
_cell.length_a   1.000
_cell.length_b   1.000
_cell.length_c   1.000
_cell.angle_alpha   90.00
_cell.angle_beta   90.00
_cell.angle_gamma   90.00
#
_symmetry.space_group_name_H-M   'P 1'
#
loop_
_entity.id
_entity.type
_entity.pdbx_description
1 polymer ?
#
loop_
_entity_poly.entity_id
_entity_poly.type
_entity_poly.pdbx_seq_one_letter_code
_entity_poly.pdbx_strand_id
1 'polypeptide(L)'
;MAEAVDIEQTANTLFKSFTRTDSVETALEITPDLAIAVQEYYIALLRPTWGMDVGYIAQATDEMNVAKGAPTGILLENMFTGTRAVIDRTLGINMHAAAELYFRVKSENLNIAATREEALAALDVVIPGVRLSDALLPESVGQDQTLHSAANLEVRMCVLGGPLKLSSEQNWNERLANFSVVMSDQDKQQIATLNPSMSVHPLDAVLATRDALLQRGIQVVGGDILAVGTLTDGYRIENLTRLRAEFKGLSDEQQVFVYMGFR
;
A
#
# COMPACT_ATOMS: atom_id res chain seq x y z
N MET A 1 -18.97 -18.50 -25.78
CA MET A 1 -18.18 -17.27 -26.01
C MET A 1 -18.27 -16.51 -24.71
N ALA A 2 -17.15 -16.34 -23.99
CA ALA A 2 -17.14 -15.46 -22.82
C ALA A 2 -17.46 -14.04 -23.31
N GLU A 3 -18.41 -13.37 -22.64
CA GLU A 3 -18.69 -11.96 -22.95
C GLU A 3 -17.41 -11.15 -22.74
N ALA A 4 -17.13 -10.23 -23.67
CA ALA A 4 -16.05 -9.28 -23.47
C ALA A 4 -16.37 -8.47 -22.20
N VAL A 5 -15.46 -8.47 -21.25
CA VAL A 5 -15.61 -7.70 -20.01
C VAL A 5 -15.72 -6.21 -20.34
N ASP A 6 -16.79 -5.58 -19.85
CA ASP A 6 -16.98 -4.15 -19.93
C ASP A 6 -16.17 -3.44 -18.83
N ILE A 7 -15.15 -2.70 -19.25
CA ILE A 7 -14.23 -1.94 -18.37
C ILE A 7 -15.03 -0.96 -17.51
N GLU A 8 -15.93 -0.21 -18.13
CA GLU A 8 -16.69 0.84 -17.46
C GLU A 8 -17.66 0.24 -16.46
N GLN A 9 -18.38 -0.82 -16.84
CA GLN A 9 -19.30 -1.50 -15.91
C GLN A 9 -18.56 -2.08 -14.71
N THR A 10 -17.38 -2.67 -14.93
CA THR A 10 -16.56 -3.27 -13.87
C THR A 10 -16.04 -2.21 -12.92
N ALA A 11 -15.46 -1.12 -13.46
CA ALA A 11 -14.97 0.00 -12.67
C ALA A 11 -16.09 0.70 -11.87
N ASN A 12 -17.28 0.86 -12.46
CA ASN A 12 -18.44 1.39 -11.75
C ASN A 12 -18.91 0.48 -10.62
N THR A 13 -18.78 -0.84 -10.77
CA THR A 13 -19.10 -1.81 -9.70
C THR A 13 -18.14 -1.64 -8.54
N LEU A 14 -16.83 -1.59 -8.80
CA LEU A 14 -15.81 -1.32 -7.78
C LEU A 14 -16.03 0.04 -7.09
N PHE A 15 -16.33 1.09 -7.86
CA PHE A 15 -16.63 2.42 -7.34
C PHE A 15 -17.88 2.43 -6.45
N LYS A 16 -18.95 1.74 -6.84
CA LYS A 16 -20.15 1.60 -6.00
C LYS A 16 -19.84 0.86 -4.71
N SER A 17 -19.11 -0.25 -4.78
CA SER A 17 -18.66 -0.99 -3.59
C SER A 17 -17.81 -0.13 -2.67
N PHE A 18 -16.88 0.65 -3.22
CA PHE A 18 -16.08 1.61 -2.48
C PHE A 18 -16.93 2.66 -1.75
N THR A 19 -17.88 3.28 -2.46
CA THR A 19 -18.65 4.42 -1.94
C THR A 19 -19.82 4.04 -1.04
N ARG A 20 -20.42 2.87 -1.27
CA ARG A 20 -21.58 2.39 -0.52
C ARG A 20 -21.21 1.45 0.62
N THR A 21 -19.94 1.05 0.70
CA THR A 21 -19.49 -0.02 1.60
C THR A 21 -20.35 -1.28 1.42
N ASP A 22 -20.41 -1.77 0.17
CA ASP A 22 -21.09 -3.01 -0.23
C ASP A 22 -20.08 -3.96 -0.91
N SER A 23 -20.14 -5.28 -0.65
CA SER A 23 -19.22 -6.25 -1.26
C SER A 23 -19.56 -6.46 -2.73
N VAL A 24 -18.54 -6.74 -3.56
CA VAL A 24 -18.78 -7.21 -4.93
C VAL A 24 -19.31 -8.64 -4.87
N GLU A 25 -20.48 -8.92 -5.44
CA GLU A 25 -21.16 -10.22 -5.29
C GLU A 25 -20.62 -11.32 -6.22
N THR A 26 -20.08 -10.95 -7.38
CA THR A 26 -19.62 -11.89 -8.42
C THR A 26 -18.16 -11.68 -8.75
N ALA A 27 -17.40 -12.77 -8.77
CA ALA A 27 -16.02 -12.78 -9.25
C ALA A 27 -15.99 -12.31 -10.72
N LEU A 28 -15.14 -11.33 -10.98
CA LEU A 28 -14.93 -10.79 -12.31
C LEU A 28 -13.91 -11.69 -13.03
N GLU A 29 -14.14 -12.08 -14.27
CA GLU A 29 -13.14 -12.81 -15.07
C GLU A 29 -12.39 -11.81 -15.96
N ILE A 30 -11.24 -11.30 -15.52
CA ILE A 30 -10.51 -10.24 -16.24
C ILE A 30 -9.06 -10.66 -16.54
N THR A 31 -8.51 -10.18 -17.66
CA THR A 31 -7.09 -10.36 -17.99
C THR A 31 -6.21 -9.29 -17.31
N PRO A 32 -4.90 -9.49 -17.17
CA PRO A 32 -3.97 -8.49 -16.60
C PRO A 32 -4.04 -7.11 -17.26
N ASP A 33 -4.00 -7.05 -18.59
CA ASP A 33 -4.09 -5.77 -19.32
C ASP A 33 -5.43 -5.07 -19.06
N LEU A 34 -6.51 -5.84 -18.96
CA LEU A 34 -7.83 -5.29 -18.69
C LEU A 34 -7.97 -4.81 -17.24
N ALA A 35 -7.32 -5.48 -16.29
CA ALA A 35 -7.30 -5.06 -14.90
C ALA A 35 -6.69 -3.68 -14.71
N ILE A 36 -5.63 -3.35 -15.46
CA ILE A 36 -5.03 -2.01 -15.46
C ILE A 36 -6.03 -0.97 -15.97
N ALA A 37 -6.68 -1.23 -17.11
CA ALA A 37 -7.67 -0.31 -17.67
C ALA A 37 -8.88 -0.12 -16.74
N VAL A 38 -9.34 -1.19 -16.08
CA VAL A 38 -10.39 -1.14 -15.04
C VAL A 38 -9.93 -0.29 -13.85
N GLN A 39 -8.72 -0.50 -13.35
CA GLN A 39 -8.16 0.29 -12.25
C GLN A 39 -8.11 1.77 -12.61
N GLU A 40 -7.63 2.13 -13.80
CA GLU A 40 -7.52 3.53 -14.24
C GLU A 40 -8.88 4.20 -14.33
N TYR A 41 -9.89 3.52 -14.89
CA TYR A 41 -11.26 4.04 -14.93
C TYR A 41 -11.84 4.18 -13.53
N TYR A 42 -11.65 3.17 -12.68
CA TYR A 42 -12.09 3.17 -11.29
C TYR A 42 -11.47 4.34 -10.49
N ILE A 43 -10.17 4.58 -10.64
CA ILE A 43 -9.47 5.69 -10.01
C ILE A 43 -9.95 7.04 -10.56
N ALA A 44 -10.22 7.13 -11.87
CA ALA A 44 -10.81 8.34 -12.45
C ALA A 44 -12.17 8.68 -11.83
N LEU A 45 -12.98 7.69 -11.44
CA LEU A 45 -14.23 7.91 -10.71
C LEU A 45 -14.02 8.40 -9.27
N LEU A 46 -12.90 8.04 -8.62
CA LEU A 46 -12.56 8.46 -7.26
C LEU A 46 -11.95 9.86 -7.18
N ARG A 47 -11.17 10.28 -8.19
CA ARG A 47 -10.45 11.58 -8.20
C ARG A 47 -11.30 12.80 -7.81
N PRO A 48 -12.58 12.95 -8.24
CA PRO A 48 -13.39 14.12 -7.88
C PRO A 48 -13.57 14.32 -6.36
N THR A 49 -13.52 13.25 -5.57
CA THR A 49 -13.69 13.30 -4.11
C THR A 49 -12.40 12.98 -3.36
N TRP A 50 -11.50 12.18 -3.94
CA TRP A 50 -10.28 11.71 -3.30
C TRP A 50 -9.02 12.48 -3.68
N GLY A 51 -9.11 13.43 -4.61
CA GLY A 51 -8.01 14.29 -5.02
C GLY A 51 -7.16 13.70 -6.15
N MET A 52 -6.02 14.31 -6.40
CA MET A 52 -5.10 13.88 -7.47
C MET A 52 -4.23 12.70 -7.05
N ASP A 53 -3.61 12.07 -8.05
CA ASP A 53 -2.63 11.02 -7.89
C ASP A 53 -1.36 11.61 -7.25
N VAL A 54 -0.91 11.02 -6.14
CA VAL A 54 0.29 11.49 -5.39
C VAL A 54 1.27 10.37 -5.10
N GLY A 55 0.99 9.17 -5.60
CA GLY A 55 1.83 8.02 -5.34
C GLY A 55 1.27 6.73 -5.87
N TYR A 56 2.00 5.67 -5.58
CA TYR A 56 1.73 4.32 -6.04
C TYR A 56 1.99 3.33 -4.92
N ILE A 57 1.29 2.20 -4.97
CA ILE A 57 1.50 1.07 -4.06
C ILE A 57 1.78 -0.18 -4.88
N ALA A 58 2.63 -1.08 -4.37
CA ALA A 58 2.77 -2.42 -4.93
C ALA A 58 2.80 -3.49 -3.84
N GLN A 59 2.42 -4.73 -4.17
CA GLN A 59 2.64 -5.89 -3.29
C GLN A 59 4.04 -6.50 -3.52
N ALA A 60 5.10 -5.73 -3.25
CA ALA A 60 6.48 -6.06 -3.60
C ALA A 60 7.32 -6.62 -2.44
N THR A 61 6.69 -7.02 -1.33
CA THR A 61 7.37 -7.58 -0.14
C THR A 61 7.60 -9.10 -0.20
N ASP A 62 7.12 -9.76 -1.27
CA ASP A 62 7.23 -11.20 -1.52
C ASP A 62 7.97 -11.47 -2.84
N GLU A 63 8.94 -12.39 -2.81
CA GLU A 63 9.78 -12.73 -3.98
C GLU A 63 8.96 -13.21 -5.20
N MET A 64 7.88 -13.97 -4.99
CA MET A 64 7.04 -14.45 -6.09
C MET A 64 6.32 -13.29 -6.79
N ASN A 65 5.82 -12.32 -6.02
CA ASN A 65 5.20 -11.12 -6.60
C ASN A 65 6.23 -10.26 -7.34
N VAL A 66 7.42 -10.07 -6.77
CA VAL A 66 8.51 -9.34 -7.44
C VAL A 66 8.86 -10.00 -8.77
N ALA A 67 9.03 -11.32 -8.79
CA ALA A 67 9.36 -12.07 -10.00
C ALA A 67 8.28 -11.99 -11.10
N LYS A 68 7.03 -11.70 -10.73
CA LYS A 68 5.88 -11.62 -11.65
C LYS A 68 5.54 -10.18 -12.09
N GLY A 69 6.30 -9.17 -11.67
CA GLY A 69 5.99 -7.76 -11.90
C GLY A 69 4.89 -7.31 -10.93
N ALA A 70 5.29 -7.06 -9.69
CA ALA A 70 4.40 -6.91 -8.54
C ALA A 70 3.10 -6.14 -8.83
N PRO A 71 1.94 -6.61 -8.33
CA PRO A 71 0.64 -5.96 -8.47
C PRO A 71 0.70 -4.52 -7.96
N THR A 72 0.17 -3.57 -8.72
CA THR A 72 0.29 -2.13 -8.43
C THR A 72 -1.06 -1.46 -8.23
N GLY A 73 -1.07 -0.34 -7.50
CA GLY A 73 -2.20 0.57 -7.30
C GLY A 73 -1.76 2.03 -7.30
N ILE A 74 -2.73 2.93 -7.36
CA ILE A 74 -2.59 4.39 -7.37
C ILE A 74 -3.08 4.93 -6.02
N LEU A 75 -2.29 5.83 -5.42
CA LEU A 75 -2.62 6.48 -4.16
C LEU A 75 -3.07 7.93 -4.43
N LEU A 76 -4.25 8.28 -3.93
CA LEU A 76 -4.85 9.61 -4.08
C LEU A 76 -4.61 10.45 -2.82
N GLU A 77 -4.57 11.79 -2.95
CA GLU A 77 -4.30 12.74 -1.86
C GLU A 77 -5.06 12.41 -0.57
N ASN A 78 -6.37 12.24 -0.66
CA ASN A 78 -7.24 12.07 0.51
C ASN A 78 -7.23 10.64 1.06
N MET A 79 -6.45 9.71 0.48
CA MET A 79 -6.18 8.41 1.11
C MET A 79 -5.18 8.57 2.26
N PHE A 80 -4.40 9.65 2.32
CA PHE A 80 -3.42 9.85 3.37
C PHE A 80 -3.99 10.60 4.56
N THR A 81 -3.61 10.16 5.75
CA THR A 81 -3.82 10.90 6.99
C THR A 81 -2.66 10.68 7.95
N GLY A 82 -2.62 11.47 9.03
CA GLY A 82 -1.53 11.42 9.99
C GLY A 82 -1.80 10.50 11.18
N THR A 83 -0.73 10.12 11.87
CA THR A 83 -0.79 9.46 13.18
C THR A 83 -1.73 10.22 14.12
N ARG A 84 -2.46 9.46 14.96
CA ARG A 84 -3.56 9.89 15.83
C ARG A 84 -4.85 10.27 15.11
N ALA A 85 -4.98 9.99 13.81
CA ALA A 85 -6.27 10.03 13.15
C ALA A 85 -7.29 9.11 13.84
N VAL A 86 -8.56 9.53 13.81
CA VAL A 86 -9.70 8.70 14.21
C VAL A 86 -10.39 8.28 12.93
N ILE A 87 -10.37 6.98 12.66
CA ILE A 87 -10.95 6.40 11.45
C ILE A 87 -12.37 5.95 11.75
N ASP A 88 -13.29 6.30 10.86
CA ASP A 88 -14.65 5.79 10.90
C ASP A 88 -14.65 4.33 10.44
N ARG A 89 -15.11 3.40 11.28
CA ARG A 89 -15.17 1.98 10.88
C ARG A 89 -16.12 1.76 9.71
N THR A 90 -17.08 2.66 9.49
CA THR A 90 -18.00 2.60 8.35
C THR A 90 -17.37 3.09 7.04
N LEU A 91 -16.06 3.34 7.00
CA LEU A 91 -15.33 3.63 5.76
C LEU A 91 -15.19 2.40 4.84
N GLY A 92 -15.38 1.21 5.40
CA GLY A 92 -15.37 -0.05 4.66
C GLY A 92 -16.18 -1.12 5.40
N ILE A 93 -16.24 -2.31 4.82
CA ILE A 93 -17.05 -3.43 5.35
C ILE A 93 -16.17 -4.37 6.15
N ASN A 94 -15.08 -4.79 5.53
CA ASN A 94 -14.12 -5.76 6.02
C ASN A 94 -12.77 -5.10 6.04
N MET A 95 -12.64 -4.10 6.89
CA MET A 95 -11.43 -3.30 7.00
C MET A 95 -10.33 -4.06 7.74
N HIS A 96 -9.17 -4.17 7.11
CA HIS A 96 -7.95 -4.73 7.67
C HIS A 96 -6.88 -3.64 7.79
N ALA A 97 -6.14 -3.66 8.90
CA ALA A 97 -4.96 -2.85 9.12
C ALA A 97 -3.69 -3.70 8.97
N ALA A 98 -2.71 -3.20 8.23
CA ALA A 98 -1.39 -3.80 8.13
C ALA A 98 -0.32 -2.71 8.16
N ALA A 99 0.81 -2.98 8.81
CA ALA A 99 1.91 -2.02 8.80
C ALA A 99 2.60 -1.99 7.43
N GLU A 100 3.14 -0.83 7.06
CA GLU A 100 3.78 -0.61 5.76
C GLU A 100 4.88 0.44 5.86
N LEU A 101 5.82 0.44 4.90
CA LEU A 101 6.76 1.53 4.68
C LEU A 101 6.41 2.26 3.39
N TYR A 102 6.41 3.59 3.49
CA TYR A 102 6.23 4.50 2.36
C TYR A 102 7.56 5.23 2.12
N PHE A 103 7.91 5.44 0.86
CA PHE A 103 9.13 6.15 0.47
C PHE A 103 8.76 7.32 -0.41
N ARG A 104 9.30 8.50 -0.12
CA ARG A 104 9.08 9.65 -1.00
C ARG A 104 10.21 9.77 -2.00
N VAL A 105 9.83 9.87 -3.27
CA VAL A 105 10.73 10.06 -4.39
C VAL A 105 11.28 11.48 -4.33
N LYS A 106 12.61 11.58 -4.30
CA LYS A 106 13.34 12.85 -4.34
C LYS A 106 13.56 13.33 -5.77
N SER A 107 13.79 12.39 -6.69
CA SER A 107 14.20 12.69 -8.07
C SER A 107 13.86 11.55 -9.02
N GLU A 108 13.67 11.87 -10.31
CA GLU A 108 13.41 10.91 -11.39
C GLU A 108 14.55 9.89 -11.60
N ASN A 109 15.72 10.10 -11.00
CA ASN A 109 16.83 9.14 -11.04
C ASN A 109 16.42 7.74 -10.53
N LEU A 110 15.37 7.65 -9.70
CA LEU A 110 14.82 6.37 -9.29
C LEU A 110 14.39 5.51 -10.49
N ASN A 111 13.92 6.13 -11.58
CA ASN A 111 13.50 5.41 -12.79
C ASN A 111 14.64 4.65 -13.47
N ILE A 112 15.90 5.04 -13.25
CA ILE A 112 17.09 4.38 -13.84
C ILE A 112 17.98 3.69 -12.81
N ALA A 113 17.62 3.73 -11.52
CA ALA A 113 18.40 3.09 -10.47
C ALA A 113 18.46 1.56 -10.68
N ALA A 114 19.65 0.99 -10.51
CA ALA A 114 19.92 -0.44 -10.62
C ALA A 114 20.35 -1.06 -9.27
N THR A 115 20.75 -0.23 -8.30
CA THR A 115 21.23 -0.68 -6.99
C THR A 115 20.41 -0.08 -5.85
N ARG A 116 20.51 -0.68 -4.66
CA ARG A 116 19.91 -0.14 -3.43
C ARG A 116 20.47 1.24 -3.09
N GLU A 117 21.76 1.45 -3.33
CA GLU A 117 22.45 2.72 -3.09
C GLU A 117 21.91 3.83 -4.01
N GLU A 118 21.69 3.51 -5.30
CA GLU A 118 21.10 4.44 -6.27
C GLU A 118 19.63 4.73 -5.94
N ALA A 119 18.86 3.69 -5.55
CA ALA A 119 17.49 3.87 -5.09
C ALA A 119 17.45 4.79 -3.86
N LEU A 120 18.27 4.51 -2.85
CA LEU A 120 18.37 5.31 -1.63
C LEU A 120 18.74 6.77 -1.93
N ALA A 121 19.65 7.03 -2.87
CA ALA A 121 20.04 8.38 -3.27
C ALA A 121 18.91 9.16 -3.97
N ALA A 122 17.96 8.45 -4.60
CA ALA A 122 16.80 9.00 -5.28
C ALA A 122 15.55 9.14 -4.38
N LEU A 123 15.66 8.83 -3.09
CA LEU A 123 14.62 8.98 -2.08
C LEU A 123 15.06 10.02 -1.02
N ASP A 124 14.13 10.73 -0.39
CA ASP A 124 14.46 11.71 0.65
C ASP A 124 13.91 11.36 2.05
N VAL A 125 12.80 10.62 2.13
CA VAL A 125 12.26 10.13 3.39
C VAL A 125 11.72 8.70 3.25
N VAL A 126 11.82 7.96 4.36
CA VAL A 126 11.01 6.77 4.62
C VAL A 126 9.99 7.12 5.70
N ILE A 127 8.75 6.71 5.50
CA ILE A 127 7.62 7.05 6.35
C ILE A 127 6.98 5.72 6.79
N PRO A 128 7.15 5.32 8.05
CA PRO A 128 6.41 4.22 8.64
C PRO A 128 4.92 4.54 8.65
N GLY A 129 4.08 3.59 8.30
CA GLY A 129 2.63 3.81 8.24
C GLY A 129 1.83 2.54 8.49
N VAL A 130 0.51 2.70 8.48
CA VAL A 130 -0.44 1.60 8.52
C VAL A 130 -1.41 1.78 7.36
N ARG A 131 -1.46 0.78 6.48
CA ARG A 131 -2.45 0.69 5.42
C ARG A 131 -3.74 0.16 5.99
N LEU A 132 -4.85 0.77 5.59
CA LEU A 132 -6.19 0.23 5.73
C LEU A 132 -6.70 -0.20 4.37
N SER A 133 -7.04 -1.48 4.25
CA SER A 133 -7.67 -2.05 3.07
C SER A 133 -9.04 -2.61 3.42
N ASP A 134 -9.96 -2.58 2.46
CA ASP A 134 -11.31 -3.14 2.62
C ASP A 134 -11.46 -4.35 1.72
N ALA A 135 -11.58 -5.55 2.29
CA ALA A 135 -11.76 -6.79 1.54
C ALA A 135 -13.17 -6.81 0.89
N LEU A 136 -13.28 -6.09 -0.22
CA LEU A 136 -14.52 -5.85 -0.98
C LEU A 136 -14.71 -6.89 -2.09
N LEU A 137 -13.64 -7.57 -2.48
CA LEU A 137 -13.70 -8.70 -3.41
C LEU A 137 -14.22 -9.95 -2.68
N PRO A 138 -14.98 -10.83 -3.36
CA PRO A 138 -15.42 -12.09 -2.76
C PRO A 138 -14.23 -12.97 -2.38
N GLU A 139 -14.36 -13.73 -1.28
CA GLU A 139 -13.31 -14.67 -0.84
C GLU A 139 -12.88 -15.67 -1.93
N SER A 140 -13.77 -16.00 -2.88
CA SER A 140 -13.47 -16.87 -4.01
C SER A 140 -12.38 -16.34 -4.96
N VAL A 141 -12.10 -15.03 -4.92
CA VAL A 141 -11.00 -14.40 -5.66
C VAL A 141 -9.63 -14.81 -5.09
N GLY A 142 -9.57 -15.18 -3.81
CA GLY A 142 -8.37 -15.74 -3.18
C GLY A 142 -7.17 -14.79 -3.24
N GLN A 143 -6.13 -15.19 -3.98
CA GLN A 143 -4.87 -14.45 -4.16
C GLN A 143 -4.67 -14.02 -5.61
N ASP A 144 -5.76 -13.87 -6.38
CA ASP A 144 -5.68 -13.42 -7.77
C ASP A 144 -5.26 -11.95 -7.85
N GLN A 145 -3.96 -11.78 -8.05
CA GLN A 145 -3.29 -10.50 -8.13
C GLN A 145 -3.82 -9.59 -9.26
N THR A 146 -4.39 -10.18 -10.31
CA THR A 146 -5.00 -9.42 -11.41
C THR A 146 -6.23 -8.68 -10.90
N LEU A 147 -7.10 -9.38 -10.16
CA LEU A 147 -8.32 -8.82 -9.60
C LEU A 147 -8.04 -7.83 -8.49
N HIS A 148 -7.08 -8.11 -7.61
CA HIS A 148 -6.66 -7.14 -6.60
C HIS A 148 -6.10 -5.87 -7.26
N SER A 149 -5.34 -5.98 -8.36
CA SER A 149 -4.87 -4.79 -9.10
C SER A 149 -6.06 -3.98 -9.64
N ALA A 150 -7.04 -4.61 -10.28
CA ALA A 150 -8.24 -3.91 -10.76
C ALA A 150 -8.97 -3.14 -9.64
N ALA A 151 -9.04 -3.73 -8.44
CA ALA A 151 -9.62 -3.12 -7.24
C ALA A 151 -8.68 -2.12 -6.52
N ASN A 152 -7.60 -1.67 -7.16
CA ASN A 152 -6.59 -0.77 -6.60
C ASN A 152 -5.96 -1.30 -5.30
N LEU A 153 -5.69 -2.61 -5.25
CA LEU A 153 -5.21 -3.36 -4.08
C LEU A 153 -6.09 -3.15 -2.83
N GLU A 154 -7.36 -2.79 -3.06
CA GLU A 154 -8.39 -2.60 -2.03
C GLU A 154 -8.02 -1.55 -0.98
N VAL A 155 -7.09 -0.64 -1.30
CA VAL A 155 -6.66 0.42 -0.38
C VAL A 155 -7.79 1.42 -0.12
N ARG A 156 -7.96 1.78 1.13
CA ARG A 156 -8.89 2.83 1.59
C ARG A 156 -8.15 4.02 2.16
N MET A 157 -7.19 3.77 3.05
CA MET A 157 -6.42 4.82 3.73
C MET A 157 -5.00 4.38 4.03
N CYS A 158 -4.11 5.36 4.14
CA CYS A 158 -2.73 5.22 4.58
C CYS A 158 -2.53 6.18 5.76
N VAL A 159 -2.37 5.63 6.98
CA VAL A 159 -2.11 6.44 8.17
C VAL A 159 -0.61 6.52 8.41
N LEU A 160 -0.05 7.69 8.17
CA LEU A 160 1.39 7.92 8.18
C LEU A 160 1.91 8.34 9.56
N GLY A 161 3.06 7.78 9.93
CA GLY A 161 3.87 8.23 11.06
C GLY A 161 4.71 9.46 10.71
N GLY A 162 5.67 9.76 11.58
CA GLY A 162 6.65 10.81 11.32
C GLY A 162 7.63 10.40 10.21
N PRO A 163 7.91 11.28 9.22
CA PRO A 163 8.89 10.99 8.18
C PRO A 163 10.30 10.91 8.77
N LEU A 164 11.07 9.90 8.37
CA LEU A 164 12.47 9.74 8.73
C LEU A 164 13.32 10.10 7.52
N LYS A 165 14.21 11.09 7.69
CA LYS A 165 15.07 11.57 6.61
C LYS A 165 16.06 10.50 6.20
N LEU A 166 16.04 10.14 4.92
CA LEU A 166 17.06 9.29 4.33
C LEU A 166 18.31 10.13 4.08
N SER A 167 19.47 9.64 4.55
CA SER A 167 20.74 10.33 4.36
C SER A 167 21.87 9.32 4.17
N SER A 168 22.87 9.70 3.38
CA SER A 168 24.05 8.86 3.14
C SER A 168 24.95 8.71 4.38
N GLU A 169 24.78 9.56 5.39
CA GLU A 169 25.55 9.50 6.64
C GLU A 169 25.04 8.40 7.59
N GLN A 170 23.80 7.95 7.40
CA GLN A 170 23.17 6.90 8.20
C GLN A 170 23.20 5.57 7.45
N ASN A 171 23.40 4.46 8.17
CA ASN A 171 23.38 3.13 7.58
C ASN A 171 21.95 2.63 7.29
N TRP A 172 21.26 3.30 6.36
CA TRP A 172 19.87 2.98 6.02
C TRP A 172 19.69 1.58 5.43
N ASN A 173 20.67 1.07 4.69
CA ASN A 173 20.67 -0.33 4.23
C ASN A 173 20.54 -1.28 5.43
N GLU A 174 21.38 -1.13 6.45
CA GLU A 174 21.32 -2.00 7.64
C GLU A 174 20.04 -1.79 8.46
N ARG A 175 19.59 -0.55 8.62
CA ARG A 175 18.33 -0.26 9.34
C ARG A 175 17.12 -0.92 8.65
N LEU A 176 17.01 -0.77 7.33
CA LEU A 176 15.91 -1.35 6.54
C LEU A 176 16.00 -2.87 6.43
N ALA A 177 17.19 -3.46 6.63
CA ALA A 177 17.34 -4.91 6.70
C ALA A 177 16.93 -5.50 8.07
N ASN A 178 17.12 -4.74 9.16
CA ASN A 178 17.07 -5.29 10.52
C ASN A 178 15.94 -4.71 11.39
N PHE A 179 15.10 -3.84 10.85
CA PHE A 179 13.98 -3.30 11.61
C PHE A 179 12.96 -4.39 11.97
N SER A 180 12.15 -4.11 12.99
CA SER A 180 11.00 -4.95 13.34
C SER A 180 9.77 -4.10 13.52
N VAL A 181 8.61 -4.73 13.37
CA VAL A 181 7.30 -4.09 13.57
C VAL A 181 6.46 -4.91 14.53
N VAL A 182 5.80 -4.22 15.45
CA VAL A 182 4.78 -4.78 16.33
C VAL A 182 3.54 -3.91 16.29
N MET A 183 2.40 -4.51 15.98
CA MET A 183 1.09 -3.87 16.09
C MET A 183 0.40 -4.35 17.37
N SER A 184 -0.21 -3.42 18.10
CA SER A 184 -0.94 -3.70 19.33
C SER A 184 -2.30 -3.00 19.35
N ASP A 185 -3.26 -3.63 20.03
CA ASP A 185 -4.60 -3.09 20.25
C ASP A 185 -4.67 -2.09 21.44
N GLN A 186 -5.89 -1.69 21.80
CA GLN A 186 -6.15 -0.78 22.93
C GLN A 186 -5.66 -1.31 24.30
N ASP A 187 -5.57 -2.62 24.48
CA ASP A 187 -5.16 -3.29 25.70
C ASP A 187 -3.66 -3.61 25.70
N LYS A 188 -2.93 -3.11 24.69
CA LYS A 188 -1.52 -3.37 24.42
C LYS A 188 -1.22 -4.84 24.11
N GLN A 189 -2.23 -5.62 23.74
CA GLN A 189 -2.02 -6.98 23.24
C GLN A 189 -1.44 -6.90 21.83
N GLN A 190 -0.43 -7.74 21.57
CA GLN A 190 0.14 -7.85 20.23
C GLN A 190 -0.87 -8.55 19.31
N ILE A 191 -1.19 -7.88 18.20
CA ILE A 191 -2.16 -8.36 17.21
C ILE A 191 -1.51 -8.73 15.87
N ALA A 192 -0.35 -8.15 15.56
CA ALA A 192 0.45 -8.52 14.40
C ALA A 192 1.92 -8.15 14.64
N THR A 193 2.82 -8.81 13.92
CA THR A 193 4.26 -8.51 13.88
C THR A 193 4.75 -8.57 12.44
N LEU A 194 5.98 -8.10 12.21
CA LEU A 194 6.67 -8.30 10.93
C LEU A 194 6.50 -9.75 10.48
N ASN A 195 5.97 -9.94 9.27
CA ASN A 195 5.69 -11.25 8.72
C ASN A 195 7.04 -11.92 8.32
N PRO A 196 7.39 -13.09 8.88
CA PRO A 196 8.63 -13.80 8.54
C PRO A 196 8.72 -14.24 7.07
N SER A 197 7.58 -14.35 6.38
CA SER A 197 7.50 -14.66 4.94
C SER A 197 7.88 -13.47 4.06
N MET A 198 8.02 -12.26 4.62
CA MET A 198 8.69 -11.19 3.89
C MET A 198 10.14 -11.58 3.61
N SER A 199 10.43 -11.83 2.33
CA SER A 199 11.75 -12.24 1.88
C SER A 199 12.54 -11.11 1.23
N VAL A 200 11.90 -9.96 0.97
CA VAL A 200 12.49 -8.88 0.17
C VAL A 200 12.94 -7.71 1.04
N HIS A 201 14.15 -7.21 0.79
CA HIS A 201 14.66 -5.99 1.42
C HIS A 201 13.84 -4.76 0.97
N PRO A 202 13.48 -3.80 1.85
CA PRO A 202 12.60 -2.69 1.48
C PRO A 202 13.05 -1.88 0.26
N LEU A 203 14.36 -1.65 0.07
CA LEU A 203 14.87 -0.95 -1.13
C LEU A 203 14.79 -1.80 -2.41
N ASP A 204 14.82 -3.13 -2.32
CA ASP A 204 14.56 -3.98 -3.48
C ASP A 204 13.07 -3.94 -3.83
N ALA A 205 12.20 -3.89 -2.81
CA ALA A 205 10.77 -3.71 -3.02
C ALA A 205 10.45 -2.35 -3.66
N VAL A 206 11.20 -1.29 -3.34
CA VAL A 206 11.12 0.00 -4.06
C VAL A 206 11.49 -0.17 -5.54
N LEU A 207 12.62 -0.84 -5.84
CA LEU A 207 13.05 -1.08 -7.21
C LEU A 207 12.03 -1.91 -7.99
N ALA A 208 11.47 -2.95 -7.38
CA ALA A 208 10.43 -3.78 -7.96
C ALA A 208 9.13 -3.01 -8.19
N THR A 209 8.75 -2.13 -7.26
CA THR A 209 7.59 -1.22 -7.42
C THR A 209 7.82 -0.31 -8.63
N ARG A 210 9.00 0.31 -8.72
CA ARG A 210 9.40 1.14 -9.87
C ARG A 210 9.35 0.35 -11.17
N ASP A 211 9.89 -0.87 -11.20
CA ASP A 211 9.91 -1.72 -12.39
C ASP A 211 8.50 -2.08 -12.85
N ALA A 212 7.60 -2.42 -11.92
CA ALA A 212 6.20 -2.69 -12.21
C ALA A 212 5.47 -1.46 -12.78
N LEU A 213 5.78 -0.26 -12.29
CA LEU A 213 5.25 1.00 -12.86
C LEU A 213 5.80 1.28 -14.27
N LEU A 214 7.10 1.06 -14.50
CA LEU A 214 7.69 1.23 -15.83
C LEU A 214 7.08 0.27 -16.86
N GLN A 215 6.73 -0.96 -16.47
CA GLN A 215 6.02 -1.91 -17.33
C GLN A 215 4.63 -1.39 -17.76
N ARG A 216 4.02 -0.53 -16.93
CA ARG A 216 2.78 0.19 -17.24
C ARG A 216 3.00 1.51 -18.00
N GLY A 217 4.25 1.84 -18.34
CA GLY A 217 4.62 3.12 -18.96
C GLY A 217 4.58 4.31 -17.99
N ILE A 218 4.56 4.06 -16.68
CA ILE A 218 4.52 5.10 -15.65
C ILE A 218 5.95 5.35 -15.14
N GLN A 219 6.38 6.61 -15.17
CA GLN A 219 7.62 7.06 -14.55
C GLN A 219 7.28 7.82 -13.27
N VAL A 220 8.04 7.54 -12.21
CA VAL A 220 7.89 8.25 -10.93
C VAL A 220 8.62 9.58 -10.96
N VAL A 221 8.05 10.60 -10.34
CA VAL A 221 8.60 11.96 -10.29
C VAL A 221 8.90 12.40 -8.87
N GLY A 222 9.69 13.48 -8.72
CA GLY A 222 9.96 14.06 -7.41
C GLY A 222 8.67 14.46 -6.69
N GLY A 223 8.49 13.96 -5.47
CA GLY A 223 7.30 14.16 -4.65
C GLY A 223 6.40 12.94 -4.53
N ASP A 224 6.46 11.99 -5.48
CA ASP A 224 5.64 10.78 -5.45
C ASP A 224 5.90 9.96 -4.17
N ILE A 225 4.86 9.35 -3.63
CA ILE A 225 4.94 8.40 -2.51
C ILE A 225 4.84 6.96 -3.04
N LEU A 226 5.81 6.12 -2.70
CA LEU A 226 5.82 4.70 -3.04
C LEU A 226 5.59 3.86 -1.78
N ALA A 227 4.49 3.10 -1.77
CA ALA A 227 4.22 2.08 -0.77
C ALA A 227 4.63 0.72 -1.33
N VAL A 228 5.45 -0.04 -0.61
CA VAL A 228 6.13 -1.22 -1.17
C VAL A 228 5.45 -2.56 -0.84
N GLY A 229 4.36 -2.53 -0.09
CA GLY A 229 3.59 -3.70 0.31
C GLY A 229 3.52 -3.86 1.83
N THR A 230 2.59 -4.71 2.27
CA THR A 230 2.36 -4.91 3.70
C THR A 230 3.51 -5.65 4.37
N LEU A 231 3.86 -5.19 5.56
CA LEU A 231 4.91 -5.76 6.40
C LEU A 231 4.39 -6.78 7.41
N THR A 232 3.09 -6.78 7.67
CA THR A 232 2.43 -7.65 8.63
C THR A 232 1.21 -8.26 7.97
N ASP A 233 0.70 -9.35 8.55
CA ASP A 233 -0.62 -9.84 8.18
C ASP A 233 -1.69 -8.77 8.49
N GLY A 234 -2.74 -8.76 7.68
CA GLY A 234 -3.85 -7.82 7.83
C GLY A 234 -4.74 -8.19 9.02
N TYR A 235 -4.85 -7.30 10.00
CA TYR A 235 -5.69 -7.49 11.17
C TYR A 235 -7.04 -6.77 11.03
N ARG A 236 -8.16 -7.48 11.25
CA ARG A 236 -9.51 -6.90 11.12
C ARG A 236 -9.78 -5.87 12.20
N ILE A 237 -10.19 -4.65 11.83
CA ILE A 237 -10.31 -3.52 12.76
C ILE A 237 -11.64 -3.45 13.53
N GLU A 238 -12.59 -4.34 13.22
CA GLU A 238 -13.98 -4.32 13.71
C GLU A 238 -14.10 -4.09 15.23
N ASN A 239 -13.22 -4.72 16.01
CA ASN A 239 -13.22 -4.65 17.47
C ASN A 239 -12.20 -3.68 18.07
N LEU A 240 -11.38 -3.03 17.23
CA LEU A 240 -10.32 -2.15 17.71
C LEU A 240 -10.86 -0.78 18.03
N THR A 241 -10.68 -0.27 19.24
CA THR A 241 -10.92 1.16 19.53
C THR A 241 -9.66 2.01 19.30
N ARG A 242 -8.49 1.37 19.40
CA ARG A 242 -7.18 1.96 19.13
C ARG A 242 -6.26 0.92 18.53
N LEU A 243 -5.32 1.40 17.73
CA LEU A 243 -4.20 0.61 17.21
C LEU A 243 -2.92 1.41 17.34
N ARG A 244 -1.85 0.72 17.70
CA ARG A 244 -0.48 1.24 17.76
C ARG A 244 0.42 0.33 16.95
N ALA A 245 1.09 0.87 15.93
CA ALA A 245 2.20 0.20 15.26
C ALA A 245 3.52 0.81 15.75
N GLU A 246 4.43 -0.03 16.21
CA GLU A 246 5.78 0.33 16.67
C GLU A 246 6.81 -0.22 15.69
N PHE A 247 7.64 0.65 15.14
CA PHE A 247 8.73 0.31 14.23
C PHE A 247 10.07 0.49 14.97
N LYS A 248 10.79 -0.60 15.21
CA LYS A 248 12.05 -0.59 15.97
C LYS A 248 13.23 -0.72 15.02
N GLY A 249 14.32 0.00 15.29
CA GLY A 249 15.56 -0.05 14.49
C GLY A 249 15.63 0.95 13.33
N LEU A 250 14.52 1.61 12.99
CA LEU A 250 14.52 2.66 11.94
C LEU A 250 15.11 3.99 12.40
N SER A 251 15.22 4.23 13.70
CA SER A 251 15.86 5.42 14.29
C SER A 251 16.50 5.05 15.63
N ASP A 252 17.68 5.58 15.90
CA ASP A 252 18.36 5.40 17.20
C ASP A 252 17.93 6.47 18.21
N GLU A 253 17.44 7.60 17.72
CA GLU A 253 17.15 8.79 18.54
C GLU A 253 15.68 8.87 18.94
N GLN A 254 14.80 8.30 18.13
CA GLN A 254 13.36 8.47 18.27
C GLN A 254 12.65 7.13 18.19
N GLN A 255 11.72 6.92 19.14
CA GLN A 255 10.77 5.83 18.99
C GLN A 255 9.80 6.15 17.86
N VAL A 256 9.61 5.17 16.98
CA VAL A 256 8.83 5.36 15.76
C VAL A 256 7.49 4.67 15.91
N PHE A 257 6.42 5.47 15.99
CA PHE A 257 5.05 4.98 16.20
C PHE A 257 4.05 5.55 15.21
N VAL A 258 3.08 4.72 14.87
CA VAL A 258 1.82 5.12 14.25
C VAL A 258 0.70 4.79 15.23
N TYR A 259 -0.09 5.79 15.58
CA TYR A 259 -1.28 5.63 16.42
C TYR A 259 -2.51 5.88 15.57
N MET A 260 -3.60 5.18 15.85
CA MET A 260 -4.91 5.51 15.31
C MET A 260 -6.01 5.10 16.29
N GLY A 261 -7.10 5.84 16.27
CA GLY A 261 -8.34 5.48 16.92
C GLY A 261 -9.37 5.02 15.90
N PHE A 262 -10.38 4.31 16.38
CA PHE A 262 -11.54 3.96 15.57
C PHE A 262 -12.81 4.35 16.31
N ARG A 263 -13.81 4.79 15.55
CA ARG A 263 -15.15 5.11 16.03
C ARG A 263 -16.21 4.39 15.21
#